data_AF-A0A6M0BNC7-F1
#
_entry.id   AF-A0A6M0BNC7-F1
#
_cell.length_a   1.000
_cell.length_b   1.000
_cell.length_c   1.000
_cell.angle_alpha   90.00
_cell.angle_beta   90.00
_cell.angle_gamma   90.00
#
_symmetry.space_group_name_H-M   'P 1'
#
loop_
_entity.id
_entity.type
_entity.pdbx_description
1 polymer ?
#
loop_
_entity_poly.entity_id
_entity_poly.type
_entity_poly.pdbx_seq_one_letter_code
_entity_poly.pdbx_strand_id
1 'polypeptide(L)' 'NQMIVEVQVAVPYPEQVREDEVLAVLPFGQKTLSLESGGMVVQGRAIPELNDKNDEMLIAVAAITVLVDSD' A
#
# COMPACT_ATOMS: atom_id res chain seq x y z
N ASN A 1 16.53 8.97 16.88
CA ASN A 1 15.53 8.30 16.02
C ASN A 1 14.17 8.97 16.16
N GLN A 2 13.98 10.16 15.57
CA GLN A 2 12.70 10.87 15.54
C GLN A 2 12.21 11.06 14.08
N MET A 3 12.53 10.12 13.19
CA MET A 3 11.99 10.17 11.82
C MET A 3 10.53 9.75 11.86
N ILE A 4 9.67 10.69 11.48
CA ILE A 4 8.25 10.46 11.24
C ILE A 4 8.14 9.99 9.78
N VAL A 5 7.44 8.88 9.56
CA VAL A 5 7.26 8.29 8.24
C VAL A 5 5.77 8.21 7.95
N GLU A 6 5.30 9.09 7.08
CA GLU A 6 3.92 9.07 6.59
C GLU A 6 3.87 8.26 5.29
N VAL A 7 2.97 7.28 5.27
CA VAL A 7 2.71 6.42 4.13
C VAL A 7 1.32 6.71 3.61
N GLN A 8 1.21 7.09 2.33
CA GLN A 8 -0.07 7.19 1.64
C GLN A 8 -0.14 6.13 0.55
N VAL A 9 -1.19 5.32 0.56
CA VAL A 9 -1.41 4.27 -0.45
C VAL A 9 -2.78 4.43 -1.10
N ALA A 10 -2.77 4.53 -2.43
CA ALA A 10 -3.96 4.48 -3.26
C ALA A 10 -4.06 3.12 -3.95
N VAL A 11 -5.14 2.37 -3.70
CA VAL A 11 -5.32 1.00 -4.18
C VAL A 11 -6.81 0.65 -4.35
N PRO A 12 -7.19 -0.25 -5.25
CA PRO A 12 -8.54 -0.82 -5.24
C PRO A 12 -8.81 -1.58 -3.94
N TYR A 13 -10.05 -1.52 -3.46
CA TYR A 13 -10.50 -2.19 -2.22
C TYR A 13 -9.64 -1.85 -1.00
N PRO A 14 -9.41 -0.55 -0.69
CA PRO A 14 -8.54 -0.13 0.40
C PRO A 14 -8.97 -0.69 1.76
N GLU A 15 -10.27 -0.96 1.94
CA GLU A 15 -10.84 -1.55 3.16
C GLU A 15 -10.38 -3.00 3.43
N GLN A 16 -9.77 -3.66 2.45
CA GLN A 16 -9.25 -5.03 2.57
C GLN A 16 -7.75 -5.08 2.86
N VAL A 17 -7.09 -3.93 2.96
CA VAL A 17 -5.65 -3.85 3.22
C VAL A 17 -5.37 -4.17 4.69
N ARG A 18 -4.39 -5.05 4.91
CA ARG A 18 -3.89 -5.38 6.25
C ARG A 18 -2.79 -4.38 6.62
N GLU A 19 -3.18 -3.29 7.28
CA GLU A 19 -2.31 -2.14 7.57
C GLU A 19 -1.00 -2.53 8.27
N ASP A 20 -1.06 -3.40 9.28
CA ASP A 20 0.13 -3.85 10.03
C ASP A 20 1.17 -4.54 9.14
N GLU A 21 0.73 -5.34 8.15
CA GLU A 21 1.63 -6.01 7.21
C GLU A 21 2.32 -5.01 6.28
N VAL A 22 1.60 -3.97 5.85
CA VAL A 22 2.17 -2.89 5.02
C VAL A 22 3.21 -2.11 5.82
N LEU A 23 2.88 -1.71 7.05
CA LEU A 23 3.79 -0.94 7.91
C LEU A 23 5.02 -1.74 8.36
N ALA A 24 4.92 -3.08 8.43
CA ALA A 24 6.04 -3.95 8.76
C ALA A 24 7.16 -3.94 7.70
N VAL A 25 6.88 -3.55 6.45
CA VAL A 25 7.88 -3.45 5.37
C VAL A 25 8.90 -2.34 5.65
N LEU A 26 8.48 -1.26 6.31
CA LEU A 26 9.37 -0.15 6.64
C LEU A 26 10.36 -0.57 7.74
N PRO A 27 11.68 -0.38 7.59
CA PRO A 27 12.67 -0.92 8.52
C PRO A 27 12.70 -0.21 9.89
N PHE A 28 12.21 1.03 9.98
CA PHE A 28 12.21 1.85 11.20
C PHE A 28 11.28 3.07 11.05
N GLY A 29 11.23 3.93 12.08
CA GLY A 29 10.49 5.20 12.09
C GLY A 29 9.20 5.14 12.92
N GLN A 30 8.65 6.31 13.23
CA GLN A 30 7.28 6.43 13.74
C GLN A 30 6.35 6.47 12.52
N LYS A 31 5.59 5.40 12.30
CA LYS A 31 4.91 5.16 11.02
C LYS A 31 3.42 5.42 11.13
N THR A 32 2.86 6.07 10.14
CA THR A 32 1.42 6.20 9.93
C THR A 32 1.07 5.81 8.50
N LEU A 33 -0.11 5.23 8.31
CA LEU A 33 -0.61 4.80 7.00
C LEU A 33 -1.97 5.44 6.74
N SER A 34 -2.14 6.03 5.57
CA SER A 34 -3.43 6.43 5.02
C SER A 34 -3.74 5.60 3.77
N LEU A 35 -4.99 5.14 3.69
CA LEU A 35 -5.49 4.32 2.60
C LEU A 35 -6.62 5.04 1.90
N GLU A 36 -6.58 5.05 0.58
CA GLU A 36 -7.64 5.60 -0.24
C GLU A 36 -7.91 4.76 -1.49
N SER A 37 -9.11 4.90 -2.02
CA SER A 37 -9.47 4.26 -3.29
C SER A 37 -8.69 4.94 -4.43
N GLY A 38 -8.02 4.15 -5.25
CA GLY A 38 -7.24 4.65 -6.38
C GLY A 38 -6.38 3.55 -7.01
N GLY A 39 -5.20 3.91 -7.52
CA GLY A 39 -4.36 2.97 -8.23
C GLY A 39 -5.01 2.51 -9.54
N MET A 40 -5.02 1.20 -9.81
CA MET A 40 -5.64 0.64 -11.01
C MET A 40 -6.11 -0.79 -10.83
N VAL A 41 -7.27 -1.12 -11.42
CA VAL A 41 -7.70 -2.50 -11.69
C VAL A 41 -7.47 -2.77 -13.16
N VAL A 42 -6.69 -3.80 -13.47
CA VAL A 42 -6.58 -4.33 -14.84
C VAL A 42 -7.43 -5.59 -14.92
N GLN A 43 -8.40 -5.59 -15.83
CA GLN A 43 -9.27 -6.73 -16.10
C GLN A 43 -8.58 -7.67 -17.08
N GLY A 44 -8.55 -8.96 -16.76
CA GLY A 44 -7.98 -10.00 -17.61
C GLY A 44 -8.37 -11.38 -17.10
N ARG A 45 -8.77 -12.28 -18.00
CA ARG A 45 -9.20 -13.63 -17.62
C ARG A 45 -8.12 -14.34 -16.79
N ALA A 46 -8.52 -14.88 -15.64
CA ALA A 46 -7.67 -15.67 -14.77
C ALA A 46 -7.03 -16.84 -15.53
N ILE A 47 -5.73 -17.02 -15.33
CA ILE A 47 -4.94 -18.11 -15.90
C ILE A 47 -4.58 -19.07 -14.75
N PRO A 48 -5.25 -20.24 -14.63
CA PRO A 48 -5.03 -21.18 -13.53
C PRO A 48 -3.58 -21.64 -13.38
N GLU A 49 -2.87 -21.79 -14.50
CA GLU A 49 -1.47 -22.20 -14.53
C GLU A 49 -0.52 -21.17 -13.90
N LEU A 50 -0.94 -19.90 -13.80
CA LEU A 50 -0.21 -18.83 -13.13
C LEU A 50 -0.67 -18.60 -11.68
N ASN A 51 -1.64 -19.41 -11.20
CA ASN A 51 -2.27 -19.28 -9.89
C ASN A 51 -3.03 -17.95 -9.69
N ASP A 52 -3.59 -17.39 -10.76
CA ASP A 52 -4.50 -16.25 -10.65
C ASP A 52 -5.72 -16.63 -9.79
N LYS A 53 -6.13 -15.71 -8.92
CA LYS A 53 -7.25 -15.94 -8.00
C LYS A 53 -8.60 -15.48 -8.55
N ASN A 54 -8.58 -14.51 -9.46
CA ASN A 54 -9.73 -13.91 -10.13
C ASN A 54 -9.28 -13.24 -11.43
N ASP A 55 -10.21 -12.56 -12.12
CA ASP A 55 -9.95 -11.88 -13.40
C ASP A 55 -9.32 -10.47 -13.23
N GLU A 56 -8.67 -10.21 -12.09
CA GLU A 56 -8.18 -8.87 -11.75
C GLU A 56 -6.71 -8.87 -11.35
N MET A 57 -5.97 -7.88 -11.88
CA MET A 57 -4.69 -7.46 -11.32
C MET A 57 -4.89 -6.11 -10.64
N LEU A 58 -4.56 -6.06 -9.34
CA LEU A 58 -4.69 -4.85 -8.52
C LEU A 58 -3.33 -4.16 -8.39
N ILE A 59 -3.27 -2.89 -8.77
CA ILE A 59 -2.05 -2.09 -8.70
C ILE A 59 -2.24 -0.99 -7.67
N ALA A 60 -1.36 -0.95 -6.68
CA ALA A 60 -1.27 0.08 -5.66
C ALA A 60 -0.18 1.10 -6.01
N VAL A 61 -0.37 2.35 -5.61
CA VAL A 61 0.65 3.40 -5.62
C VAL A 61 0.90 3.84 -4.19
N ALA A 62 2.16 3.92 -3.78
CA ALA A 62 2.56 4.36 -2.45
C ALA A 62 3.49 5.58 -2.53
N ALA A 63 3.20 6.59 -1.72
CA ALA A 63 4.11 7.70 -1.43
C ALA A 63 4.62 7.56 0.01
N ILE A 64 5.95 7.53 0.17
CA ILE A 64 6.61 7.43 1.48
C ILE A 64 7.31 8.75 1.76
N THR A 65 6.82 9.48 2.75
CA THR A 65 7.34 10.79 3.11
C THR A 65 8.05 10.69 4.46
N VAL A 66 9.33 11.06 4.49
CA VAL A 66 10.09 11.21 5.74
C VAL A 66 9.99 12.66 6.17
N LEU A 67 9.44 12.90 7.35
CA LEU A 67 9.36 14.22 7.97
C LEU A 67 10.37 14.32 9.12
N VAL A 68 10.86 15.54 9.32
CA VAL A 68 11.69 15.93 10.47
C VAL A 68 10.98 17.05 11.20
N ASP A 69 11.00 16.98 12.52
CA ASP A 69 10.51 18.09 13.34
C ASP A 69 11.43 19.30 13.18
N SER A 70 10.86 20.50 13.15
CA SER A 70 11.57 21.73 12.77
C SER A 70 11.82 22.70 13.93
N ASP A 71 11.66 22.24 15.18
CA ASP A 71 11.98 23.00 16.40
C ASP A 71 13.48 23.31 16.56
#